data_AF-A0A8S2F0D7-F1
#
_entry.id   AF-A0A8S2F0D7-F1
#
_cell.length_a   1.000
_cell.length_b   1.000
_cell.length_c   1.000
_cell.angle_alpha   90.00
_cell.angle_beta   90.00
_cell.angle_gamma   90.00
#
_symmetry.space_group_name_H-M   'P 1'
#
loop_
_entity.id
_entity.type
_entity.pdbx_description
1 polymer ?
#
loop_
_entity_poly.entity_id
_entity_poly.type
_entity_poly.pdbx_seq_one_letter_code
_entity_poly.pdbx_strand_id
1 'polypeptide(L)'
;ATHTVASVRDHAREAFIARTNVDQLQALPVYNHMFSDLRQYPRFEYRMQSNDNVPPHINRQWQGQNEAHQEQIALSKLFTGNDAFVVQPRTFAHVDVGGRERAKFFRKPLLPFVENIQPLVVLDTTRSTTFDAGDKHHGMPGTRVSTSYQSRKPRPTMETQATRTQGIQTDYMEREAQTDPYTPEYVCKPGEQPEVLTLATLMHNKGLPAGLAEVEMIERARAKRAWEASLPSLSDGDQWDKRFKMMSEMERHEWLLRENEIEKLQNIRIELLESLLRDNESRRYDTSINRINKQWSQKQIEREDYVKKNRLHYLRAIRSLLLKRQHVETKYEKTDVIRDYTRYESESYAPLTRHGYFPDKLTDKYIVKNRYLDTYQGNRSDSTN
;
A
#
# COMPACT_ATOMS: atom_id res chain seq x y z
N ALA A 1 9.49 -8.76 -26.24
CA ALA A 1 8.40 -8.20 -25.45
C ALA A 1 8.90 -7.99 -24.03
N THR A 2 8.98 -6.76 -23.57
CA THR A 2 9.40 -6.43 -22.19
C THR A 2 8.26 -6.77 -21.24
N HIS A 3 8.41 -7.84 -20.47
CA HIS A 3 7.45 -8.18 -19.41
C HIS A 3 7.68 -7.23 -18.22
N THR A 4 6.80 -6.25 -18.08
CA THR A 4 6.74 -5.39 -16.88
C THR A 4 6.09 -6.19 -15.75
N VAL A 5 6.81 -6.40 -14.66
CA VAL A 5 6.26 -7.03 -13.44
C VAL A 5 5.34 -6.03 -12.76
N ALA A 6 4.11 -6.45 -12.43
CA ALA A 6 3.13 -5.59 -11.77
C ALA A 6 3.63 -5.12 -10.40
N SER A 7 3.57 -3.82 -10.15
CA SER A 7 3.98 -3.24 -8.87
C SER A 7 2.85 -3.31 -7.83
N VAL A 8 3.18 -3.12 -6.55
CA VAL A 8 2.19 -3.02 -5.46
C VAL A 8 1.15 -1.91 -5.73
N ARG A 9 1.58 -0.85 -6.43
CA ARG A 9 0.70 0.26 -6.83
C ARG A 9 -0.33 -0.15 -7.86
N ASP A 10 0.05 -1.03 -8.79
CA ASP A 10 -0.86 -1.57 -9.80
C ASP A 10 -1.87 -2.54 -9.16
N HIS A 11 -1.42 -3.39 -8.23
CA HIS A 11 -2.31 -4.24 -7.44
C HIS A 11 -3.34 -3.45 -6.62
N ALA A 12 -2.92 -2.36 -5.95
CA ALA A 12 -3.82 -1.52 -5.19
C ALA A 12 -4.83 -0.77 -6.09
N ARG A 13 -4.42 -0.36 -7.29
CA ARG A 13 -5.29 0.26 -8.28
C ARG A 13 -6.36 -0.72 -8.78
N GLU A 14 -5.97 -1.93 -9.16
CA GLU A 14 -6.90 -2.97 -9.61
C GLU A 14 -7.87 -3.39 -8.49
N ALA A 15 -7.38 -3.52 -7.25
CA ALA A 15 -8.23 -3.82 -6.09
C ALA A 15 -9.25 -2.71 -5.79
N PHE A 16 -8.87 -1.44 -6.00
CA PHE A 16 -9.80 -0.31 -5.87
C PHE A 16 -10.86 -0.34 -6.96
N ILE A 17 -10.45 -0.51 -8.23
CA ILE A 17 -11.35 -0.61 -9.38
C ILE A 17 -12.35 -1.75 -9.18
N ALA A 18 -11.90 -2.93 -8.73
CA ALA A 18 -12.76 -4.08 -8.46
C ALA A 18 -13.82 -3.80 -7.37
N ARG A 19 -13.51 -2.98 -6.36
CA ARG A 19 -14.43 -2.62 -5.27
C ARG A 19 -15.40 -1.51 -5.65
N THR A 20 -15.02 -0.63 -6.57
CA THR A 20 -15.82 0.54 -6.96
C THR A 20 -16.60 0.33 -8.26
N ASN A 21 -16.46 -0.81 -8.93
CA ASN A 21 -17.14 -1.06 -10.19
C ASN A 21 -18.65 -1.29 -9.97
N VAL A 22 -19.46 -0.40 -10.56
CA VAL A 22 -20.92 -0.38 -10.45
C VAL A 22 -21.58 -1.39 -11.40
N ASP A 23 -20.82 -1.95 -12.35
CA ASP A 23 -21.28 -2.98 -13.31
C ASP A 23 -21.76 -4.29 -12.64
N GLN A 24 -21.57 -4.44 -11.33
CA GLN A 24 -22.10 -5.58 -10.57
C GLN A 24 -23.60 -5.49 -10.29
N LEU A 25 -24.28 -4.34 -10.46
CA LEU A 25 -25.72 -4.22 -10.20
C LEU A 25 -26.52 -4.21 -11.52
N GLN A 26 -27.24 -5.31 -11.81
CA GLN A 26 -28.13 -5.38 -12.97
C GLN A 26 -29.60 -5.37 -12.53
N ALA A 27 -30.41 -4.52 -13.13
CA ALA A 27 -31.86 -4.57 -13.00
C ALA A 27 -32.42 -5.70 -13.89
N LEU A 28 -32.97 -6.74 -13.27
CA LEU A 28 -33.65 -7.83 -13.96
C LEU A 28 -35.17 -7.66 -13.84
N PRO A 29 -35.93 -7.78 -14.93
CA PRO A 29 -37.38 -7.66 -14.86
C PRO A 29 -37.98 -8.86 -14.12
N VAL A 30 -38.92 -8.61 -13.21
CA VAL A 30 -39.64 -9.69 -12.52
C VAL A 30 -40.84 -10.07 -13.37
N TYR A 31 -40.75 -11.19 -14.09
CA TYR A 31 -41.74 -11.58 -15.12
C TYR A 31 -43.19 -11.62 -14.61
N ASN A 32 -43.41 -11.99 -13.36
CA ASN A 32 -44.76 -12.07 -12.77
C ASN A 32 -45.46 -10.70 -12.65
N HIS A 33 -44.69 -9.61 -12.59
CA HIS A 33 -45.20 -8.26 -12.36
C HIS A 33 -44.42 -7.20 -13.15
N MET A 34 -43.92 -7.59 -14.32
CA MET A 34 -43.13 -6.74 -15.22
C MET A 34 -43.86 -5.46 -15.65
N PHE A 35 -45.20 -5.49 -15.66
CA PHE A 35 -46.04 -4.37 -16.09
C PHE A 35 -46.75 -3.62 -14.95
N SER A 36 -46.55 -3.99 -13.68
CA SER A 36 -47.24 -3.31 -12.56
C SER A 36 -46.55 -2.00 -12.16
N ASP A 37 -47.31 -0.94 -11.90
CA ASP A 37 -46.79 0.34 -11.37
C ASP A 37 -46.94 0.47 -9.84
N LEU A 38 -47.34 -0.62 -9.18
CA LEU A 38 -47.60 -0.63 -7.74
C LEU A 38 -46.29 -0.74 -6.96
N ARG A 39 -46.13 0.08 -5.91
CA ARG A 39 -44.94 0.05 -5.03
C ARG A 39 -44.69 -1.31 -4.36
N GLN A 40 -45.73 -2.10 -4.14
CA GLN A 40 -45.64 -3.43 -3.53
C GLN A 40 -45.23 -4.52 -4.52
N TYR A 41 -45.30 -4.24 -5.83
CA TYR A 41 -44.97 -5.17 -6.91
C TYR A 41 -44.05 -4.46 -7.93
N PRO A 42 -42.73 -4.40 -7.68
CA PRO A 42 -41.79 -3.66 -8.51
C PRO A 42 -41.49 -4.38 -9.84
N ARG A 43 -41.52 -3.65 -10.97
CA ARG A 43 -41.30 -4.23 -12.33
C ARG A 43 -39.95 -4.92 -12.50
N PHE A 44 -38.94 -4.50 -11.74
CA PHE A 44 -37.58 -5.02 -11.79
C PHE A 44 -37.01 -5.16 -10.39
N GLU A 45 -36.15 -6.16 -10.22
CA GLU A 45 -35.32 -6.34 -9.04
C GLU A 45 -33.86 -6.09 -9.40
N TYR A 46 -33.14 -5.41 -8.52
CA TYR A 46 -31.70 -5.27 -8.68
C TYR A 46 -31.01 -6.51 -8.13
N ARG A 47 -30.34 -7.25 -9.01
CA ARG A 47 -29.52 -8.40 -8.61
C ARG A 47 -28.05 -8.07 -8.82
N MET A 48 -27.25 -8.38 -7.81
CA MET A 48 -25.81 -8.28 -7.94
C MET A 48 -25.34 -9.40 -8.87
N GLN A 49 -24.92 -9.07 -10.08
CA GLN A 49 -24.22 -9.99 -10.96
C GLN A 49 -22.88 -10.33 -10.33
N SER A 50 -22.66 -11.63 -10.09
CA SER A 50 -21.38 -12.19 -9.69
C SER A 50 -20.42 -12.26 -10.88
N ASN A 51 -20.26 -11.16 -11.63
CA ASN A 51 -19.19 -11.05 -12.60
C ASN A 51 -17.92 -10.74 -11.81
N ASP A 52 -17.16 -11.80 -11.58
CA ASP A 52 -15.90 -11.80 -10.85
C ASP A 52 -14.85 -11.09 -11.73
N ASN A 53 -14.50 -9.85 -11.37
CA ASN A 53 -13.52 -9.03 -12.10
C ASN A 53 -12.08 -9.52 -11.91
N VAL A 54 -11.87 -10.69 -11.29
CA VAL A 54 -10.56 -11.24 -10.97
C VAL A 54 -9.99 -12.01 -12.17
N PRO A 55 -8.80 -11.64 -12.67
CA PRO A 55 -8.15 -12.33 -13.79
C PRO A 55 -7.98 -13.85 -13.60
N PRO A 56 -8.05 -14.65 -14.68
CA PRO A 56 -8.11 -16.12 -14.64
C PRO A 56 -6.86 -16.81 -14.08
N HIS A 57 -5.74 -16.09 -13.93
CA HIS A 57 -4.48 -16.63 -13.43
C HIS A 57 -4.34 -16.56 -11.91
N ILE A 58 -5.27 -15.90 -11.20
CA ILE A 58 -5.28 -15.83 -9.74
C ILE A 58 -5.87 -17.13 -9.20
N ASN A 59 -5.18 -17.75 -8.23
CA ASN A 59 -5.57 -19.05 -7.69
C ASN A 59 -6.93 -18.97 -6.96
N ARG A 60 -7.94 -19.67 -7.52
CA ARG A 60 -9.34 -19.71 -7.04
C ARG A 60 -9.64 -20.86 -6.07
N GLN A 61 -8.63 -21.55 -5.55
CA GLN A 61 -8.80 -22.71 -4.67
C GLN A 61 -9.53 -22.40 -3.35
N TRP A 62 -9.65 -21.12 -2.96
CA TRP A 62 -10.44 -20.71 -1.80
C TRP A 62 -11.78 -20.13 -2.25
N GLN A 63 -12.84 -20.95 -2.26
CA GLN A 63 -14.22 -20.51 -2.52
C GLN A 63 -14.97 -20.07 -1.24
N GLY A 64 -14.22 -19.78 -0.18
CA GLY A 64 -14.72 -19.79 1.20
C GLY A 64 -15.88 -18.86 1.54
N GLN A 65 -16.15 -17.80 0.78
CA GLN A 65 -17.34 -16.95 1.04
C GLN A 65 -18.62 -17.50 0.38
N ASN A 66 -18.52 -17.99 -0.84
CA ASN A 66 -19.68 -18.56 -1.54
C ASN A 66 -20.03 -19.94 -0.97
N GLU A 67 -19.03 -20.75 -0.64
CA GLU A 67 -19.24 -22.05 0.01
C GLU A 67 -19.76 -21.90 1.44
N ALA A 68 -19.18 -21.01 2.27
CA ALA A 68 -19.72 -20.76 3.61
C ALA A 68 -21.15 -20.18 3.57
N HIS A 69 -21.48 -19.35 2.57
CA HIS A 69 -22.84 -18.84 2.41
C HIS A 69 -23.82 -19.95 1.99
N GLN A 70 -23.42 -20.83 1.07
CA GLN A 70 -24.23 -22.00 0.69
C GLN A 70 -24.39 -22.98 1.85
N GLU A 71 -23.35 -23.21 2.64
CA GLU A 71 -23.38 -24.03 3.85
C GLU A 71 -24.27 -23.41 4.93
N GLN A 72 -24.22 -22.09 5.14
CA GLN A 72 -25.13 -21.39 6.05
C GLN A 72 -26.58 -21.47 5.59
N ILE A 73 -26.86 -21.34 4.28
CA ILE A 73 -28.20 -21.51 3.73
C ILE A 73 -28.68 -22.95 3.89
N ALA A 74 -27.78 -23.93 3.68
CA ALA A 74 -28.09 -25.34 3.90
C ALA A 74 -28.40 -25.62 5.38
N LEU A 75 -27.58 -25.11 6.30
CA LEU A 75 -27.80 -25.22 7.74
C LEU A 75 -29.07 -24.51 8.20
N SER A 76 -29.38 -23.32 7.66
CA SER A 76 -30.63 -22.63 7.96
C SER A 76 -31.84 -23.41 7.48
N LYS A 77 -31.76 -24.04 6.30
CA LYS A 77 -32.84 -24.87 5.74
C LYS A 77 -33.05 -26.17 6.52
N LEU A 78 -31.97 -26.79 7.00
CA LEU A 78 -32.00 -27.93 7.92
C LEU A 78 -32.63 -27.55 9.27
N PHE A 79 -32.33 -26.36 9.79
CA PHE A 79 -32.88 -25.87 11.06
C PHE A 79 -34.38 -25.56 10.99
N THR A 80 -34.89 -25.17 9.82
CA THR A 80 -36.33 -24.89 9.60
C THR A 80 -37.20 -26.13 9.40
N GLY A 81 -36.64 -27.35 9.46
CA GLY A 81 -37.42 -28.60 9.44
C GLY A 81 -38.10 -28.93 8.11
N ASN A 82 -37.53 -28.48 6.99
CA ASN A 82 -38.03 -28.87 5.66
C ASN A 82 -37.46 -30.24 5.26
N ASP A 83 -38.23 -31.31 5.48
CA ASP A 83 -37.85 -32.72 5.16
C ASP A 83 -37.58 -33.00 3.67
N ALA A 84 -37.80 -32.02 2.79
CA ALA A 84 -37.52 -32.13 1.35
C ALA A 84 -36.06 -31.80 0.96
N PHE A 85 -35.21 -31.33 1.88
CA PHE A 85 -33.84 -30.91 1.57
C PHE A 85 -32.82 -32.04 1.80
N VAL A 86 -32.44 -32.73 0.72
CA VAL A 86 -31.35 -33.72 0.73
C VAL A 86 -30.03 -33.02 0.37
N VAL A 87 -29.08 -32.98 1.30
CA VAL A 87 -27.71 -32.53 1.02
C VAL A 87 -27.07 -33.54 0.07
N GLN A 88 -26.79 -33.13 -1.17
CA GLN A 88 -26.11 -33.97 -2.14
C GLN A 88 -24.70 -34.31 -1.61
N PRO A 89 -24.33 -35.59 -1.44
CA PRO A 89 -22.99 -35.96 -1.01
C PRO A 89 -21.98 -35.55 -2.08
N ARG A 90 -21.02 -34.70 -1.72
CA ARG A 90 -19.91 -34.32 -2.62
C ARG A 90 -19.05 -35.55 -2.89
N THR A 91 -19.15 -36.11 -4.08
CA THR A 91 -18.26 -37.18 -4.55
C THR A 91 -16.97 -36.55 -5.08
N PHE A 92 -15.87 -36.73 -4.35
CA PHE A 92 -14.54 -36.39 -4.85
C PHE A 92 -13.97 -37.61 -5.57
N ALA A 93 -13.34 -37.39 -6.73
CA ALA A 93 -12.60 -38.46 -7.40
C ALA A 93 -11.52 -38.99 -6.46
N HIS A 94 -11.38 -40.31 -6.34
CA HIS A 94 -10.32 -40.91 -5.54
C HIS A 94 -8.97 -40.52 -6.15
N VAL A 95 -8.20 -39.72 -5.41
CA VAL A 95 -6.83 -39.36 -5.79
C VAL A 95 -5.85 -40.18 -4.97
N ASP A 96 -4.88 -40.78 -5.65
CA ASP A 96 -3.90 -41.67 -5.02
C ASP A 96 -2.76 -40.86 -4.39
N VAL A 97 -2.94 -40.48 -3.11
CA VAL A 97 -2.09 -39.56 -2.35
C VAL A 97 -0.67 -40.10 -2.16
N GLY A 98 -0.49 -41.43 -2.17
CA GLY A 98 0.81 -42.08 -2.03
C GLY A 98 1.57 -42.28 -3.36
N GLY A 99 0.89 -42.16 -4.49
CA GLY A 99 1.40 -42.54 -5.81
C GLY A 99 1.75 -41.36 -6.71
N ARG A 100 1.25 -41.42 -7.95
CA ARG A 100 1.54 -40.46 -9.05
C ARG A 100 1.23 -39.01 -8.67
N GLU A 101 0.26 -38.78 -7.80
CA GLU A 101 -0.19 -37.43 -7.44
C GLU A 101 0.42 -36.91 -6.14
N ARG A 102 1.34 -37.66 -5.50
CA ARG A 102 1.98 -37.30 -4.23
C ARG A 102 2.58 -35.89 -4.20
N ALA A 103 3.16 -35.46 -5.32
CA ALA A 103 3.74 -34.12 -5.47
C ALA A 103 2.71 -32.98 -5.24
N LYS A 104 1.42 -33.22 -5.51
CA LYS A 104 0.34 -32.23 -5.33
C LYS A 104 -0.08 -32.06 -3.86
N PHE A 105 0.23 -33.02 -2.99
CA PHE A 105 -0.20 -33.08 -1.59
C PHE A 105 0.92 -32.86 -0.58
N PHE A 106 2.12 -32.47 -1.02
CA PHE A 106 3.18 -32.02 -0.13
C PHE A 106 2.86 -30.62 0.40
N ARG A 107 2.07 -30.55 1.46
CA ARG A 107 2.05 -29.43 2.39
C ARG A 107 2.36 -29.97 3.78
N LYS A 108 3.12 -29.21 4.57
CA LYS A 108 3.29 -29.51 6.00
C LYS A 108 1.88 -29.53 6.61
N PRO A 109 1.50 -30.57 7.38
CA PRO A 109 0.21 -30.58 8.04
C PRO A 109 0.14 -29.38 8.99
N LEU A 110 -0.96 -28.62 8.93
CA LEU A 110 -1.25 -27.56 9.88
C LEU A 110 -1.50 -28.22 11.24
N LEU A 111 -0.51 -28.15 12.14
CA LEU A 111 -0.67 -28.55 13.52
C LEU A 111 -1.58 -27.52 14.22
N PRO A 112 -2.71 -27.91 14.84
CA PRO A 112 -3.69 -26.98 15.39
C PRO A 112 -3.20 -26.14 16.59
N PHE A 113 -1.97 -26.35 17.06
CA PHE A 113 -1.41 -25.69 18.26
C PHE A 113 -0.11 -24.92 18.03
N VAL A 114 0.29 -24.66 16.79
CA VAL A 114 1.40 -23.73 16.53
C VAL A 114 0.80 -22.39 16.15
N GLU A 115 0.83 -21.45 17.09
CA GLU A 115 0.46 -20.06 16.84
C GLU A 115 1.26 -19.52 15.65
N ASN A 116 0.54 -19.06 14.61
CA ASN A 116 1.12 -18.29 13.53
C ASN A 116 1.59 -16.95 14.09
N ILE A 117 2.87 -16.87 14.48
CA ILE A 117 3.53 -15.58 14.68
C ILE A 117 3.60 -14.92 13.30
N GLN A 118 2.92 -13.78 13.14
CA GLN A 118 2.95 -13.05 11.88
C GLN A 118 4.37 -12.54 11.61
N PRO A 119 4.88 -12.61 10.36
CA PRO A 119 6.17 -12.05 10.04
C PRO A 119 6.12 -10.53 10.23
N LEU A 120 6.99 -10.03 11.12
CA LEU A 120 7.25 -8.61 11.29
C LEU A 120 7.88 -8.08 10.00
N VAL A 121 7.11 -7.35 9.21
CA VAL A 121 7.62 -6.62 8.04
C VAL A 121 8.42 -5.43 8.54
N VAL A 122 9.74 -5.58 8.68
CA VAL A 122 10.67 -4.47 8.84
C VAL A 122 10.90 -3.87 7.46
N LEU A 123 10.31 -2.69 7.20
CA LEU A 123 10.59 -1.89 6.03
C LEU A 123 11.94 -1.19 6.23
N ASP A 124 13.00 -1.71 5.63
CA ASP A 124 14.31 -1.03 5.61
C ASP A 124 14.28 0.11 4.60
N THR A 125 14.20 1.34 5.09
CA THR A 125 14.52 2.56 4.35
C THR A 125 15.89 3.06 4.77
N THR A 126 16.93 2.74 3.99
CA THR A 126 18.12 3.61 3.74
C THR A 126 19.11 2.89 2.83
N ARG A 127 19.01 3.15 1.52
CA ARG A 127 20.10 2.87 0.57
C ARG A 127 20.86 4.18 0.36
N SER A 128 21.85 4.45 1.21
CA SER A 128 22.85 5.47 0.92
C SER A 128 23.79 4.92 -0.16
N THR A 129 23.92 5.68 -1.24
CA THR A 129 24.88 5.46 -2.31
C THR A 129 26.10 6.30 -1.98
N THR A 130 27.21 5.65 -1.63
CA THR A 130 28.54 6.28 -1.69
C THR A 130 29.30 5.64 -2.85
N PHE A 131 29.45 6.44 -3.89
CA PHE A 131 30.50 6.30 -4.88
C PHE A 131 31.86 6.30 -4.15
N ASP A 132 32.74 5.37 -4.48
CA ASP A 132 34.18 5.62 -4.35
C ASP A 132 34.91 4.93 -5.50
N ALA A 133 35.43 5.79 -6.38
CA ALA A 133 36.47 5.50 -7.35
C ALA A 133 37.81 5.66 -6.64
N GLY A 134 38.65 4.63 -6.66
CA GLY A 134 39.97 4.64 -6.05
C GLY A 134 40.87 3.61 -6.70
N ASP A 135 41.69 4.09 -7.61
CA ASP A 135 42.55 3.39 -8.55
C ASP A 135 43.95 3.10 -7.92
N LYS A 136 44.60 2.04 -8.45
CA LYS A 136 46.04 1.66 -8.39
C LYS A 136 46.69 1.25 -7.06
N HIS A 137 46.95 -0.07 -6.94
CA HIS A 137 48.16 -0.58 -6.28
C HIS A 137 49.04 -1.34 -7.30
N HIS A 138 50.26 -0.85 -7.49
CA HIS A 138 51.41 -1.58 -8.05
C HIS A 138 52.52 -1.53 -7.00
N GLY A 139 53.08 -2.68 -6.62
CA GLY A 139 54.26 -2.74 -5.74
C GLY A 139 54.34 -4.01 -4.88
N MET A 140 54.81 -5.10 -5.48
CA MET A 140 55.30 -6.33 -4.83
C MET A 140 56.69 -6.09 -4.16
N PRO A 141 57.34 -7.08 -3.49
CA PRO A 141 56.87 -8.13 -2.58
C PRO A 141 57.76 -8.28 -1.30
N GLY A 142 57.30 -9.04 -0.29
CA GLY A 142 58.14 -9.36 0.88
C GLY A 142 57.64 -10.55 1.71
N THR A 143 58.18 -11.71 1.38
CA THR A 143 58.62 -12.82 2.27
C THR A 143 57.62 -13.52 3.23
N ARG A 144 57.44 -14.81 2.93
CA ARG A 144 56.76 -15.88 3.67
C ARG A 144 57.60 -16.35 4.87
N VAL A 145 56.97 -16.96 5.89
CA VAL A 145 57.15 -18.38 6.29
C VAL A 145 56.21 -18.77 7.45
N SER A 146 55.41 -19.80 7.14
CA SER A 146 54.86 -20.95 7.90
C SER A 146 54.71 -20.98 9.42
N THR A 147 53.56 -21.48 9.88
CA THR A 147 53.48 -22.62 10.83
C THR A 147 52.26 -23.50 10.51
N SER A 148 52.47 -24.80 10.69
CA SER A 148 51.77 -25.97 10.16
C SER A 148 50.53 -26.43 10.94
N TYR A 149 49.54 -26.99 10.23
CA TYR A 149 48.69 -28.07 10.76
C TYR A 149 48.72 -29.26 9.82
N GLN A 150 49.12 -30.40 10.38
CA GLN A 150 49.18 -31.71 9.73
C GLN A 150 47.77 -32.23 9.46
N SER A 151 47.46 -32.54 8.20
CA SER A 151 46.33 -33.41 7.86
C SER A 151 46.79 -34.53 6.93
N ARG A 152 46.18 -35.69 7.12
CA ARG A 152 46.64 -37.03 6.77
C ARG A 152 46.59 -37.30 5.25
N LYS A 153 47.50 -38.15 4.76
CA LYS A 153 47.54 -38.64 3.37
C LYS A 153 46.34 -39.58 3.07
N PRO A 154 45.69 -39.49 1.90
CA PRO A 154 44.92 -40.59 1.33
C PRO A 154 45.71 -41.40 0.28
N ARG A 155 45.34 -42.69 0.19
CA ARG A 155 45.92 -43.76 -0.64
C ARG A 155 45.44 -43.67 -2.11
N PRO A 156 46.17 -44.20 -3.11
CA PRO A 156 45.94 -43.85 -4.51
C PRO A 156 44.99 -44.80 -5.26
N THR A 157 44.33 -44.19 -6.26
CA THR A 157 43.81 -44.74 -7.53
C THR A 157 42.54 -45.59 -7.53
N MET A 158 41.41 -44.94 -7.87
CA MET A 158 40.56 -45.40 -8.97
C MET A 158 40.20 -44.18 -9.84
N GLU A 159 40.38 -44.33 -11.15
CA GLU A 159 40.20 -43.30 -12.17
C GLU A 159 38.78 -42.74 -12.14
N THR A 160 38.64 -41.53 -11.62
CA THR A 160 37.38 -40.80 -11.64
C THR A 160 37.37 -39.93 -12.89
N GLN A 161 36.34 -40.08 -13.72
CA GLN A 161 36.06 -39.24 -14.87
C GLN A 161 36.20 -37.76 -14.46
N ALA A 162 36.79 -36.93 -15.32
CA ALA A 162 37.10 -35.53 -15.04
C ALA A 162 35.86 -34.76 -14.54
N THR A 163 35.71 -34.67 -13.23
CA THR A 163 34.66 -33.89 -12.59
C THR A 163 35.14 -32.45 -12.50
N ARG A 164 34.53 -31.59 -13.33
CA ARG A 164 34.73 -30.15 -13.29
C ARG A 164 33.91 -29.58 -12.14
N THR A 165 34.56 -29.27 -11.02
CA THR A 165 33.94 -28.50 -9.94
C THR A 165 33.63 -27.10 -10.43
N GLN A 166 32.36 -26.77 -10.62
CA GLN A 166 31.90 -25.40 -10.82
C GLN A 166 31.38 -24.89 -9.48
N GLY A 167 32.02 -23.85 -8.94
CA GLY A 167 31.47 -23.13 -7.80
C GLY A 167 30.31 -22.27 -8.30
N ILE A 168 29.09 -22.59 -7.89
CA ILE A 168 27.94 -21.70 -8.04
C ILE A 168 27.90 -20.85 -6.78
N GLN A 169 28.30 -19.58 -6.88
CA GLN A 169 28.11 -18.61 -5.81
C GLN A 169 26.80 -17.89 -6.11
N THR A 170 25.77 -18.12 -5.29
CA THR A 170 24.56 -17.31 -5.33
C THR A 170 24.87 -15.96 -4.69
N ASP A 171 24.44 -14.87 -5.32
CA ASP A 171 24.56 -13.51 -4.75
C ASP A 171 23.79 -13.35 -3.43
N TYR A 172 22.90 -14.30 -3.14
CA TYR A 172 22.13 -14.39 -1.92
C TYR A 172 22.63 -15.58 -1.09
N MET A 173 23.18 -15.29 0.09
CA MET A 173 23.38 -16.28 1.15
C MET A 173 22.07 -16.40 1.94
N GLU A 174 21.51 -17.59 2.03
CA GLU A 174 20.38 -17.88 2.91
C GLU A 174 20.86 -17.88 4.37
N ARG A 175 20.92 -16.71 5.00
CA ARG A 175 21.27 -16.56 6.42
C ARG A 175 20.31 -17.31 7.35
N GLU A 176 19.07 -17.52 6.92
CA GLU A 176 18.03 -18.23 7.66
C GLU A 176 18.23 -19.76 7.66
N ALA A 177 19.07 -20.30 6.77
CA ALA A 177 19.40 -21.73 6.72
C ALA A 177 20.60 -22.11 7.63
N GLN A 178 21.19 -21.13 8.32
CA GLN A 178 22.31 -21.36 9.24
C GLN A 178 21.77 -21.84 10.60
N THR A 179 21.88 -23.14 10.84
CA THR A 179 21.52 -23.77 12.12
C THR A 179 22.48 -23.35 13.23
N ASP A 180 21.96 -23.24 14.45
CA ASP A 180 22.78 -23.06 15.65
C ASP A 180 23.84 -24.18 15.72
N PRO A 181 25.10 -23.86 16.09
CA PRO A 181 26.15 -24.87 16.20
C PRO A 181 25.73 -25.95 17.21
N TYR A 182 25.96 -27.22 16.84
CA TYR A 182 25.55 -28.37 17.66
C TYR A 182 26.18 -28.30 19.06
N THR A 183 25.35 -28.28 20.10
CA THR A 183 25.74 -28.38 21.50
C THR A 183 25.59 -29.83 21.98
N PRO A 184 26.67 -30.51 22.40
CA PRO A 184 26.59 -31.89 22.89
C PRO A 184 25.86 -31.98 24.23
N GLU A 185 25.27 -33.15 24.50
CA GLU A 185 24.69 -33.46 25.80
C GLU A 185 25.76 -33.53 26.89
N TYR A 186 25.45 -33.05 28.10
CA TYR A 186 26.35 -33.02 29.24
C TYR A 186 25.81 -33.87 30.40
N VAL A 187 26.70 -34.42 31.23
CA VAL A 187 26.35 -35.18 32.43
C VAL A 187 26.97 -34.49 33.64
N CYS A 188 26.13 -34.06 34.59
CA CYS A 188 26.56 -33.48 35.86
C CYS A 188 26.61 -34.55 36.95
N LYS A 189 27.59 -34.45 37.85
CA LYS A 189 27.61 -35.29 39.05
C LYS A 189 26.47 -34.86 39.99
N PRO A 190 25.84 -35.81 40.71
CA PRO A 190 24.80 -35.47 41.67
C PRO A 190 25.36 -34.54 42.76
N GLY A 191 24.80 -33.33 42.87
CA GLY A 191 25.24 -32.28 43.79
C GLY A 191 26.19 -31.22 43.21
N GLU A 192 26.71 -31.42 41.98
CA GLU A 192 27.57 -30.45 41.31
C GLU A 192 26.76 -29.65 40.27
N GLN A 193 26.58 -28.35 40.50
CA GLN A 193 25.89 -27.44 39.58
C GLN A 193 26.89 -26.42 38.98
N PRO A 194 27.52 -26.72 37.84
CA PRO A 194 28.52 -25.83 37.25
C PRO A 194 27.89 -24.52 36.73
N GLU A 195 28.57 -23.40 36.95
CA GLU A 195 28.07 -22.06 36.57
C GLU A 195 27.77 -21.93 35.08
N VAL A 196 28.55 -22.62 34.25
CA VAL A 196 28.41 -22.60 32.79
C VAL A 196 27.02 -23.02 32.34
N LEU A 197 26.37 -23.95 33.05
CA LEU A 197 25.03 -24.41 32.70
C LEU A 197 23.93 -23.39 32.97
N THR A 198 24.16 -22.45 33.90
CA THR A 198 23.24 -21.34 34.09
C THR A 198 23.29 -20.31 32.96
N LEU A 199 24.34 -20.35 32.13
CA LEU A 199 24.49 -19.50 30.95
C LEU A 199 23.96 -20.16 29.68
N ALA A 200 23.40 -21.38 29.76
CA ALA A 200 22.91 -22.10 28.58
C ALA A 200 21.79 -21.35 27.83
N THR A 201 21.12 -20.39 28.49
CA THR A 201 20.13 -19.51 27.86
C THR A 201 20.75 -18.46 26.94
N LEU A 202 22.03 -18.12 27.17
CA LEU A 202 22.79 -17.18 26.36
C LEU A 202 23.40 -17.93 25.17
N MET A 203 22.90 -17.64 23.97
CA MET A 203 23.37 -18.27 22.73
C MET A 203 23.87 -17.22 21.74
N HIS A 204 24.54 -17.64 20.67
CA HIS A 204 24.94 -16.72 19.60
C HIS A 204 23.71 -16.00 19.05
N ASN A 205 23.76 -14.67 18.93
CA ASN A 205 22.63 -13.78 18.59
C ASN A 205 21.48 -13.74 19.62
N LYS A 206 21.64 -14.39 20.78
CA LYS A 206 20.71 -14.37 21.92
C LYS A 206 21.48 -14.07 23.20
N GLY A 207 22.04 -12.86 23.29
CA GLY A 207 22.77 -12.36 24.47
C GLY A 207 24.29 -12.54 24.43
N LEU A 208 24.87 -13.10 23.36
CA LEU A 208 26.31 -13.03 23.07
C LEU A 208 26.59 -12.14 21.84
N PRO A 209 27.59 -11.24 21.89
CA PRO A 209 28.52 -10.97 23.00
C PRO A 209 27.80 -10.36 24.22
N ALA A 210 28.21 -10.76 25.42
CA ALA A 210 27.55 -10.35 26.65
C ALA A 210 27.65 -8.83 26.84
N GLY A 211 26.50 -8.17 26.96
CA GLY A 211 26.38 -6.77 27.37
C GLY A 211 26.28 -6.63 28.89
N LEU A 212 26.00 -5.41 29.34
CA LEU A 212 25.94 -5.09 30.77
C LEU A 212 24.83 -5.87 31.50
N ALA A 213 23.68 -6.05 30.86
CA ALA A 213 22.56 -6.77 31.47
C ALA A 213 22.86 -8.26 31.68
N GLU A 214 23.51 -8.91 30.70
CA GLU A 214 23.93 -10.30 30.86
C GLU A 214 25.01 -10.44 31.94
N VAL A 215 25.98 -9.52 32.00
CA VAL A 215 27.01 -9.52 33.06
C VAL A 215 26.38 -9.32 34.44
N GLU A 216 25.46 -8.38 34.62
CA GLU A 216 24.75 -8.17 35.88
C GLU A 216 23.95 -9.41 36.29
N MET A 217 23.26 -10.07 35.35
CA MET A 217 22.56 -11.33 35.62
C MET A 217 23.51 -12.42 36.13
N ILE A 218 24.71 -12.53 35.54
CA ILE A 218 25.73 -13.49 35.95
C ILE A 218 26.24 -13.18 37.36
N GLU A 219 26.53 -11.93 37.66
CA GLU A 219 26.97 -11.49 38.98
C GLU A 219 25.90 -11.73 40.03
N ARG A 220 24.62 -11.47 39.71
CA ARG A 220 23.48 -11.78 40.58
C ARG A 220 23.36 -13.28 40.84
N ALA A 221 23.53 -14.12 39.81
CA ALA A 221 23.50 -15.58 39.97
C ALA A 221 24.65 -16.08 40.88
N ARG A 222 25.84 -15.49 40.77
CA ARG A 222 26.98 -15.78 41.68
C ARG A 222 26.69 -15.33 43.10
N ALA A 223 26.17 -14.12 43.29
CA ALA A 223 25.78 -13.60 44.59
C ALA A 223 24.72 -14.49 45.24
N LYS A 224 23.73 -14.97 44.47
CA LYS A 224 22.72 -15.92 44.94
C LYS A 224 23.35 -17.23 45.42
N ARG A 225 24.27 -17.84 44.66
CA ARG A 225 24.98 -19.07 45.09
C ARG A 225 25.80 -18.84 46.37
N ALA A 226 26.53 -17.73 46.45
CA ALA A 226 27.31 -17.39 47.64
C ALA A 226 26.41 -17.20 48.88
N TRP A 227 25.24 -16.61 48.67
CA TRP A 227 24.22 -16.47 49.71
C TRP A 227 23.56 -17.80 50.09
N GLU A 228 23.24 -18.67 49.12
CA GLU A 228 22.71 -20.01 49.38
C GLU A 228 23.70 -20.86 50.20
N ALA A 229 25.01 -20.71 49.95
CA ALA A 229 26.07 -21.34 50.73
C ALA A 229 26.16 -20.79 52.17
N SER A 230 25.68 -19.56 52.41
CA SER A 230 25.64 -18.95 53.75
C SER A 230 24.43 -19.37 54.59
N LEU A 231 23.47 -20.10 54.00
CA LEU A 231 22.26 -20.53 54.70
C LEU A 231 22.56 -21.59 55.77
N PRO A 232 21.82 -21.59 56.89
CA PRO A 232 21.83 -22.68 57.86
C PRO A 232 21.56 -24.05 57.22
N SER A 233 22.23 -25.09 57.74
CA SER A 233 22.06 -26.47 57.25
C SER A 233 20.63 -26.98 57.48
N LEU A 234 20.17 -27.87 56.61
CA LEU A 234 18.82 -28.45 56.67
C LEU A 234 18.61 -29.44 57.84
N SER A 235 19.70 -29.93 58.45
CA SER A 235 19.62 -30.96 59.49
C SER A 235 19.31 -30.42 60.89
N ASP A 236 19.50 -29.13 61.13
CA ASP A 236 19.30 -28.50 62.44
C ASP A 236 17.93 -27.79 62.51
N GLY A 237 16.98 -28.40 63.21
CA GLY A 237 15.59 -27.93 63.30
C GLY A 237 15.44 -26.58 64.00
N ASP A 238 16.36 -26.24 64.91
CA ASP A 238 16.31 -25.02 65.71
C ASP A 238 16.67 -23.75 64.90
N GLN A 239 17.25 -23.92 63.71
CA GLN A 239 17.66 -22.83 62.82
C GLN A 239 16.70 -22.63 61.64
N TRP A 240 15.61 -23.39 61.58
CA TRP A 240 14.65 -23.35 60.47
C TRP A 240 14.02 -21.97 60.30
N ASP A 241 13.60 -21.33 61.40
CA ASP A 241 12.99 -19.99 61.35
C ASP A 241 13.94 -18.93 60.78
N LYS A 242 15.25 -19.05 61.09
CA LYS A 242 16.27 -18.13 60.56
C LYS A 242 16.45 -18.35 59.07
N ARG A 243 16.56 -19.61 58.63
CA ARG A 243 16.65 -19.96 57.21
C ARG A 243 15.42 -19.50 56.43
N PHE A 244 14.23 -19.71 56.97
CA PHE A 244 12.97 -19.29 56.35
C PHE A 244 12.89 -17.77 56.18
N LYS A 245 13.28 -17.00 57.21
CA LYS A 245 13.34 -15.54 57.13
C LYS A 245 14.33 -15.06 56.07
N MET A 246 15.54 -15.61 56.07
CA MET A 246 16.55 -15.27 55.06
C MET A 246 16.04 -15.59 53.64
N MET A 247 15.44 -16.76 53.42
CA MET A 247 14.84 -17.14 52.14
C MET A 247 13.74 -16.17 51.71
N SER A 248 12.81 -15.85 52.61
CA SER A 248 11.69 -14.94 52.33
C SER A 248 12.17 -13.52 52.00
N GLU A 249 13.21 -13.04 52.69
CA GLU A 249 13.82 -11.73 52.44
C GLU A 249 14.53 -11.70 51.08
N MET A 250 15.29 -12.74 50.76
CA MET A 250 15.97 -12.86 49.46
C MET A 250 14.97 -12.96 48.31
N GLU A 251 13.93 -13.77 48.45
CA GLU A 251 12.85 -13.86 47.47
C GLU A 251 12.22 -12.48 47.22
N ARG A 252 11.85 -11.74 48.28
CA ARG A 252 11.31 -10.38 48.15
C ARG A 252 12.27 -9.44 47.43
N HIS A 253 13.57 -9.55 47.70
CA HIS A 253 14.57 -8.75 47.00
C HIS A 253 14.63 -9.08 45.51
N GLU A 254 14.63 -10.36 45.14
CA GLU A 254 14.56 -10.80 43.74
C GLU A 254 13.27 -10.34 43.05
N TRP A 255 12.13 -10.40 43.73
CA TRP A 255 10.86 -9.89 43.24
C TRP A 255 10.91 -8.39 42.96
N LEU A 256 11.49 -7.60 43.87
CA LEU A 256 11.64 -6.16 43.71
C LEU A 256 12.57 -5.81 42.52
N LEU A 257 13.63 -6.58 42.30
CA LEU A 257 14.50 -6.38 41.13
C LEU A 257 13.75 -6.63 39.82
N ARG A 258 12.95 -7.71 39.75
CA ARG A 258 12.11 -7.99 38.58
C ARG A 258 11.05 -6.92 38.37
N GLU A 259 10.43 -6.44 39.44
CA GLU A 259 9.44 -5.36 39.38
C GLU A 259 10.06 -4.08 38.81
N ASN A 260 11.25 -3.70 39.27
CA ASN A 260 11.99 -2.55 38.73
C ASN A 260 12.36 -2.72 37.24
N GLU A 261 12.73 -3.93 36.81
CA GLU A 261 13.00 -4.22 35.39
C GLU A 261 11.75 -4.07 34.52
N ILE A 262 10.62 -4.61 35.01
CA ILE A 262 9.32 -4.48 34.36
C ILE A 262 8.92 -3.00 34.28
N GLU A 263 9.09 -2.25 35.36
CA GLU A 263 8.79 -0.81 35.41
C GLU A 263 9.63 -0.03 34.40
N LYS A 264 10.94 -0.29 34.29
CA LYS A 264 11.80 0.33 33.27
C LYS A 264 11.31 0.06 31.86
N LEU A 265 10.96 -1.20 31.54
CA LEU A 265 10.42 -1.56 30.23
C LEU A 265 9.08 -0.89 29.95
N GLN A 266 8.21 -0.81 30.95
CA GLN A 266 6.92 -0.13 30.85
C GLN A 266 7.11 1.38 30.63
N ASN A 267 8.03 2.01 31.33
CA ASN A 267 8.35 3.43 31.18
C ASN A 267 8.84 3.74 29.76
N ILE A 268 9.76 2.93 29.21
CA ILE A 268 10.22 3.06 27.82
C ILE A 268 9.04 2.90 26.85
N ARG A 269 8.16 1.93 27.09
CA ARG A 269 6.97 1.71 26.24
C ARG A 269 6.00 2.89 26.30
N ILE A 270 5.79 3.48 27.48
CA ILE A 270 4.93 4.65 27.67
C ILE A 270 5.52 5.86 26.97
N GLU A 271 6.82 6.11 27.10
CA GLU A 271 7.51 7.20 26.41
C GLU A 271 7.38 7.08 24.89
N LEU A 272 7.58 5.87 24.36
CA LEU A 272 7.38 5.61 22.94
C LEU A 272 5.93 5.85 22.51
N LEU A 273 4.95 5.39 23.29
CA LEU A 273 3.54 5.64 23.02
C LEU A 273 3.20 7.14 23.05
N GLU A 274 3.75 7.89 24.00
CA GLU A 274 3.57 9.33 24.09
C GLU A 274 4.12 10.03 22.83
N SER A 275 5.32 9.65 22.38
CA SER A 275 5.90 10.19 21.15
C SER A 275 5.02 9.91 19.92
N LEU A 276 4.47 8.68 19.81
CA LEU A 276 3.58 8.30 18.72
C LEU A 276 2.24 9.03 18.76
N LEU A 277 1.71 9.29 19.97
CA LEU A 277 0.49 10.06 20.14
C LEU A 277 0.69 11.51 19.70
N ARG A 278 1.78 12.15 20.14
CA ARG A 278 2.15 13.51 19.71
C ARG A 278 2.28 13.61 18.19
N ASP A 279 2.95 12.64 17.57
CA ASP A 279 3.08 12.55 16.11
C ASP A 279 1.73 12.42 15.41
N ASN A 280 0.84 11.57 15.93
CA ASN A 280 -0.48 11.35 15.36
C ASN A 280 -1.34 12.61 15.49
N GLU A 281 -1.29 13.27 16.64
CA GLU A 281 -1.96 14.56 16.85
C GLU A 281 -1.44 15.63 15.89
N SER A 282 -0.12 15.78 15.73
CA SER A 282 0.47 16.71 14.75
C SER A 282 -0.08 16.45 13.35
N ARG A 283 -0.08 15.19 12.89
CA ARG A 283 -0.62 14.82 11.58
C ARG A 283 -2.11 15.16 11.45
N ARG A 284 -2.90 14.93 12.51
CA ARG A 284 -4.32 15.31 12.52
C ARG A 284 -4.49 16.82 12.43
N TYR A 285 -3.72 17.60 13.18
CA TYR A 285 -3.72 19.06 13.11
C TYR A 285 -3.36 19.54 11.71
N ASP A 286 -2.29 19.02 11.10
CA ASP A 286 -1.88 19.38 9.74
C ASP A 286 -2.96 19.10 8.71
N THR A 287 -3.61 17.93 8.78
CA THR A 287 -4.73 17.63 7.87
C THR A 287 -5.92 18.56 8.07
N SER A 288 -6.20 18.97 9.31
CA SER A 288 -7.27 19.92 9.63
C SER A 288 -6.95 21.31 9.08
N ILE A 289 -5.74 21.81 9.32
CA ILE A 289 -5.22 23.08 8.81
C ILE A 289 -5.27 23.10 7.29
N ASN A 290 -4.82 22.03 6.63
CA ASN A 290 -4.86 21.93 5.17
C ASN A 290 -6.28 21.98 4.59
N ARG A 291 -7.26 21.35 5.27
CA ARG A 291 -8.67 21.45 4.87
C ARG A 291 -9.21 22.87 5.00
N ILE A 292 -8.91 23.53 6.13
CA ILE A 292 -9.31 24.91 6.38
C ILE A 292 -8.67 25.85 5.35
N ASN A 293 -7.37 25.69 5.08
CA ASN A 293 -6.64 26.50 4.10
C ASN A 293 -7.21 26.33 2.68
N LYS A 294 -7.59 25.11 2.29
CA LYS A 294 -8.23 24.86 0.99
C LYS A 294 -9.61 25.53 0.88
N GLN A 295 -10.41 25.46 1.95
CA GLN A 295 -11.70 26.16 1.99
C GLN A 295 -11.50 27.68 1.93
N TRP A 296 -10.52 28.18 2.69
CA TRP A 296 -10.17 29.60 2.70
C TRP A 296 -9.69 30.09 1.33
N SER A 297 -8.82 29.35 0.64
CA SER A 297 -8.37 29.72 -0.71
C SER A 297 -9.52 29.75 -1.71
N GLN A 298 -10.44 28.79 -1.63
CA GLN A 298 -11.62 28.76 -2.48
C GLN A 298 -12.52 29.99 -2.23
N LYS A 299 -12.77 30.32 -0.95
CA LYS A 299 -13.53 31.51 -0.58
C LYS A 299 -12.84 32.81 -1.00
N GLN A 300 -11.52 32.84 -1.00
CA GLN A 300 -10.75 33.97 -1.48
C GLN A 300 -10.96 34.20 -2.98
N ILE A 301 -10.91 33.14 -3.78
CA ILE A 301 -11.15 33.19 -5.23
C ILE A 301 -12.58 33.68 -5.52
N GLU A 302 -13.58 33.10 -4.83
CA GLU A 302 -14.98 33.51 -4.97
C GLU A 302 -15.16 35.01 -4.67
N ARG A 303 -14.52 35.50 -3.60
CA ARG A 303 -14.53 36.92 -3.22
C ARG A 303 -13.88 37.78 -4.30
N GLU A 304 -12.72 37.39 -4.82
CA GLU A 304 -12.03 38.15 -5.87
C GLU A 304 -12.86 38.22 -7.16
N ASP A 305 -13.51 37.13 -7.55
CA ASP A 305 -14.37 37.10 -8.74
C ASP A 305 -15.63 37.96 -8.55
N TYR A 306 -16.21 37.97 -7.36
CA TYR A 306 -17.30 38.89 -7.02
C TYR A 306 -16.84 40.35 -7.13
N VAL A 307 -15.67 40.69 -6.59
CA VAL A 307 -15.08 42.03 -6.69
C VAL A 307 -14.83 42.41 -8.15
N LYS A 308 -14.31 41.50 -8.98
CA LYS A 308 -14.13 41.73 -10.43
C LYS A 308 -15.46 42.02 -11.12
N LYS A 309 -16.50 41.21 -10.86
CA LYS A 309 -17.85 41.43 -11.41
C LYS A 309 -18.39 42.79 -11.00
N ASN A 310 -18.30 43.14 -9.73
CA ASN A 310 -18.75 44.43 -9.23
C ASN A 310 -18.01 45.59 -9.93
N ARG A 311 -16.70 45.48 -10.09
CA ARG A 311 -15.89 46.47 -10.83
C ARG A 311 -16.33 46.61 -12.29
N LEU A 312 -16.62 45.50 -12.98
CA LEU A 312 -17.14 45.53 -14.36
C LEU A 312 -18.53 46.19 -14.44
N HIS A 313 -19.42 45.88 -13.50
CA HIS A 313 -20.73 46.54 -13.41
C HIS A 313 -20.58 48.05 -13.18
N TYR A 314 -19.71 48.46 -12.27
CA TYR A 314 -19.40 49.86 -12.02
C TYR A 314 -18.88 50.58 -13.29
N LEU A 315 -17.92 49.98 -14.00
CA LEU A 315 -17.39 50.55 -15.24
C LEU A 315 -18.45 50.65 -16.35
N ARG A 316 -19.31 49.63 -16.49
CA ARG A 316 -20.44 49.66 -17.43
C ARG A 316 -21.45 50.75 -17.08
N ALA A 317 -21.77 50.91 -15.79
CA ALA A 317 -22.66 51.96 -15.31
C ALA A 317 -22.09 53.35 -15.61
N ILE A 318 -20.80 53.59 -15.33
CA ILE A 318 -20.13 54.84 -15.70
C ILE A 318 -20.21 55.09 -17.20
N ARG A 319 -19.89 54.09 -18.04
CA ARG A 319 -19.95 54.24 -19.51
C ARG A 319 -21.35 54.60 -19.98
N SER A 320 -22.36 53.94 -19.44
CA SER A 320 -23.77 54.23 -19.74
C SER A 320 -24.16 55.67 -19.34
N LEU A 321 -23.75 56.11 -18.15
CA LEU A 321 -24.00 57.48 -17.68
C LEU A 321 -23.30 58.52 -18.54
N LEU A 322 -22.04 58.29 -18.95
CA LEU A 322 -21.31 59.19 -19.85
C LEU A 322 -21.98 59.31 -21.21
N LEU A 323 -22.43 58.20 -21.80
CA LEU A 323 -23.17 58.22 -23.08
C LEU A 323 -24.50 58.98 -22.97
N LYS A 324 -25.24 58.77 -21.87
CA LYS A 324 -26.48 59.52 -21.59
C LYS A 324 -26.20 61.01 -21.39
N ARG A 325 -25.11 61.38 -20.71
CA ARG A 325 -24.67 62.77 -20.53
C ARG A 325 -24.33 63.44 -21.85
N GLN A 326 -23.78 62.71 -22.82
CA GLN A 326 -23.50 63.25 -24.16
C GLN A 326 -24.79 63.52 -24.95
N HIS A 327 -25.83 62.70 -24.76
CA HIS A 327 -27.11 62.79 -25.49
C HIS A 327 -28.27 63.32 -24.61
N VAL A 328 -28.01 64.35 -23.80
CA VAL A 328 -28.99 64.86 -22.81
C VAL A 328 -30.25 65.43 -23.45
N GLU A 329 -30.15 66.07 -24.61
CA GLU A 329 -31.30 66.77 -25.19
C GLU A 329 -32.33 65.85 -25.87
N THR A 330 -32.08 64.53 -26.01
CA THR A 330 -32.99 63.57 -26.69
C THR A 330 -33.55 64.03 -28.05
N LYS A 331 -32.88 64.97 -28.71
CA LYS A 331 -33.25 65.42 -30.05
C LYS A 331 -32.78 64.35 -31.04
N TYR A 332 -33.66 63.93 -31.94
CA TYR A 332 -33.26 63.10 -33.08
C TYR A 332 -32.28 63.91 -33.93
N GLU A 333 -30.99 63.58 -33.83
CA GLU A 333 -29.99 64.14 -34.73
C GLU A 333 -30.17 63.52 -36.11
N LYS A 334 -30.41 64.36 -37.13
CA LYS A 334 -30.36 63.92 -38.52
C LYS A 334 -28.94 63.43 -38.81
N THR A 335 -28.81 62.24 -39.40
CA THR A 335 -27.50 61.69 -39.79
C THR A 335 -26.83 62.60 -40.82
N ASP A 336 -25.57 62.97 -40.54
CA ASP A 336 -24.75 63.75 -41.46
C ASP A 336 -23.96 62.79 -42.35
N VAL A 337 -24.40 62.68 -43.60
CA VAL A 337 -23.83 61.75 -44.59
C VAL A 337 -22.33 61.99 -44.78
N ILE A 338 -21.89 63.25 -44.81
CA ILE A 338 -20.46 63.55 -45.00
C ILE A 338 -19.67 63.03 -43.80
N ARG A 339 -20.18 63.27 -42.58
CA ARG A 339 -19.55 62.77 -41.36
C ARG A 339 -19.49 61.24 -41.32
N ASP A 340 -20.53 60.57 -41.77
CA ASP A 340 -20.58 59.11 -41.81
C ASP A 340 -19.52 58.54 -42.77
N TYR A 341 -19.31 59.13 -43.95
CA TYR A 341 -18.25 58.68 -44.87
C TYR A 341 -16.83 59.12 -44.47
N THR A 342 -16.68 60.09 -43.55
CA THR A 342 -15.36 60.48 -43.02
C THR A 342 -14.87 59.59 -41.88
N ARG A 343 -15.78 58.94 -41.15
CA ARG A 343 -15.43 58.06 -40.01
C ARG A 343 -15.54 56.60 -40.42
N TYR A 344 -14.43 55.88 -40.41
CA TYR A 344 -14.43 54.43 -40.69
C TYR A 344 -15.19 53.59 -39.66
N GLU A 345 -15.48 54.15 -38.49
CA GLU A 345 -16.32 53.52 -37.46
C GLU A 345 -17.83 53.70 -37.71
N SER A 346 -18.23 54.43 -38.76
CA SER A 346 -19.63 54.67 -39.08
C SER A 346 -20.33 53.43 -39.60
N GLU A 347 -21.66 53.47 -39.61
CA GLU A 347 -22.50 52.39 -40.13
C GLU A 347 -22.25 52.12 -41.63
N SER A 348 -21.78 53.11 -42.39
CA SER A 348 -21.47 52.97 -43.82
C SER A 348 -20.33 51.98 -44.10
N TYR A 349 -19.31 51.95 -43.23
CA TYR A 349 -18.16 51.05 -43.38
C TYR A 349 -18.23 49.83 -42.46
N ALA A 350 -18.79 49.98 -41.26
CA ALA A 350 -18.88 48.94 -40.25
C ALA A 350 -20.33 48.83 -39.71
N PRO A 351 -21.26 48.30 -40.52
CA PRO A 351 -22.65 48.19 -40.13
C PRO A 351 -22.82 47.25 -38.93
N LEU A 352 -23.61 47.66 -37.93
CA LEU A 352 -23.89 46.80 -36.78
C LEU A 352 -24.89 45.71 -37.19
N THR A 353 -24.57 44.46 -36.86
CA THR A 353 -25.39 43.28 -37.21
C THR A 353 -26.84 43.35 -36.73
N ARG A 354 -27.12 44.07 -35.63
CA ARG A 354 -28.48 44.32 -35.12
C ARG A 354 -29.37 45.08 -36.13
N HIS A 355 -28.79 45.83 -37.05
CA HIS A 355 -29.54 46.60 -38.06
C HIS A 355 -29.96 45.71 -39.24
N GLY A 356 -29.53 44.45 -39.27
CA GLY A 356 -29.92 43.46 -40.29
C GLY A 356 -29.24 43.67 -41.65
N TYR A 357 -28.42 44.70 -41.79
CA TYR A 357 -27.64 44.97 -43.00
C TYR A 357 -26.33 44.17 -42.96
N PHE A 358 -26.21 43.22 -43.87
CA PHE A 358 -25.02 42.40 -44.04
C PHE A 358 -24.53 42.59 -45.49
N PRO A 359 -23.49 43.39 -45.73
CA PRO A 359 -23.01 43.65 -47.09
C PRO A 359 -22.60 42.34 -47.79
N ASP A 360 -21.98 41.43 -47.05
CA ASP A 360 -21.51 40.12 -47.55
C ASP A 360 -22.64 39.15 -47.93
N LYS A 361 -23.88 39.35 -47.45
CA LYS A 361 -25.01 38.46 -47.83
C LYS A 361 -25.60 38.81 -49.19
N LEU A 362 -25.30 39.98 -49.71
CA LEU A 362 -25.83 40.46 -50.98
C LEU A 362 -24.86 40.24 -52.14
N THR A 363 -23.60 39.87 -51.87
CA THR A 363 -22.57 39.64 -52.90
C THR A 363 -23.03 38.64 -53.95
N ASP A 364 -23.63 37.51 -53.53
CA ASP A 364 -24.11 36.46 -54.44
C ASP A 364 -25.19 36.93 -55.42
N LYS A 365 -25.98 37.96 -55.04
CA LYS A 365 -27.02 38.53 -55.91
C LYS A 365 -26.43 39.38 -57.04
N TYR A 366 -25.23 39.90 -56.85
CA TYR A 366 -24.52 40.72 -57.84
C TYR A 366 -23.50 39.91 -58.65
N ILE A 367 -23.33 38.61 -58.36
CA ILE A 367 -22.54 37.71 -59.22
C ILE A 367 -23.33 37.45 -60.49
N VAL A 368 -23.03 38.20 -61.55
CA VAL A 368 -23.59 37.99 -62.89
C VAL A 368 -22.94 36.75 -63.50
N LYS A 369 -23.61 35.60 -63.40
CA LYS A 369 -23.19 34.36 -64.07
C LYS A 369 -23.67 34.39 -65.52
N ASN A 370 -22.79 34.82 -66.43
CA ASN A 370 -23.08 34.83 -67.85
C ASN A 370 -22.36 33.69 -68.57
N ARG A 371 -23.13 32.76 -69.13
CA ARG A 371 -22.63 31.63 -69.94
C ARG A 371 -21.73 32.06 -71.10
N TYR A 372 -21.93 33.28 -71.61
CA TYR A 372 -21.13 33.84 -72.70
C TYR A 372 -19.73 34.30 -72.25
N LEU A 373 -19.54 34.63 -70.97
CA LEU A 373 -18.23 35.03 -70.41
C LEU A 373 -17.37 33.80 -70.04
N ASP A 374 -18.02 32.70 -69.67
CA ASP A 374 -17.35 31.47 -69.21
C ASP A 374 -16.91 30.54 -70.35
N THR A 375 -17.40 30.77 -71.58
CA THR A 375 -17.14 29.88 -72.72
C THR A 375 -16.33 30.58 -73.82
N TYR A 376 -15.33 29.88 -74.37
CA TYR A 376 -14.49 30.40 -75.46
C TYR A 376 -15.30 30.83 -76.69
N GLN A 377 -16.40 30.13 -76.98
CA GLN A 377 -17.30 30.49 -78.08
C GLN A 377 -18.05 31.81 -77.83
N GLY A 378 -18.47 32.09 -76.59
CA GLY A 378 -19.10 33.36 -76.22
C GLY A 378 -18.14 34.54 -76.25
N ASN A 379 -16.90 34.35 -75.80
CA ASN A 379 -15.84 35.36 -75.93
C ASN A 379 -15.42 35.61 -77.39
N ARG A 380 -15.66 34.63 -78.28
CA ARG A 380 -15.34 34.73 -79.72
C ARG A 380 -16.44 35.46 -80.50
N SER A 381 -17.71 35.35 -80.11
CA SER A 381 -18.82 36.04 -80.79
C SER A 381 -18.78 37.56 -80.67
N ASP A 382 -18.12 38.10 -79.65
CA ASP A 382 -17.94 39.56 -79.48
C ASP A 382 -16.74 40.12 -80.27
N SER A 383 -15.88 39.26 -80.82
CA SER A 383 -14.70 39.67 -81.62
C SER A 383 -14.99 39.85 -83.12
N THR A 384 -16.23 39.64 -83.54
CA THR A 384 -16.68 39.77 -84.94
C THR A 384 -17.73 40.87 -85.10
N ASN A 385 -17.37 42.09 -84.69
CA ASN A 385 -18.00 43.34 -85.13
C ASN A 385 -16.92 44.33 -85.54
#